data_AF-A0A924PMU1-F1
#
_entry.id   AF-A0A924PMU1-F1
#
_cell.length_a   1.000
_cell.length_b   1.000
_cell.length_c   1.000
_cell.angle_alpha   90.00
_cell.angle_beta   90.00
_cell.angle_gamma   90.00
#
_symmetry.space_group_name_H-M   'P 1'
#
loop_
_entity.id
_entity.type
_entity.pdbx_description
1 polymer ?
#
loop_
_entity_poly.entity_id
_entity_poly.type
_entity_poly.pdbx_seq_one_letter_code
_entity_poly.pdbx_strand_id
1 'polypeptide(L)'
;MLQTTATNSLKERFISTRQKTLQLAAPLSEADMQIQAEDFASPGKWHLAHTTWFFEEFILKTLGFQSTFAEPYRFLFNSYYETVGQRQPQKSRGLISRPSLKEILDYRQEVDNAL
;
A
#
# COMPACT_ATOMS: atom_id res chain seq x y z
N MET A 1 -4.10 -42.11 2.87
CA MET A 1 -3.04 -41.13 2.56
C MET A 1 -3.51 -39.76 3.01
N LEU A 2 -3.00 -39.26 4.13
CA LEU A 2 -3.23 -37.87 4.53
C LEU A 2 -2.36 -37.00 3.61
N GLN A 3 -2.98 -36.18 2.75
CA GLN A 3 -2.27 -35.15 2.01
C GLN A 3 -1.79 -34.09 3.01
N THR A 4 -0.52 -34.14 3.36
CA THR A 4 0.19 -33.01 3.96
C THR A 4 0.20 -31.88 2.96
N THR A 5 -0.67 -30.89 3.14
CA THR A 5 -0.57 -29.61 2.43
C THR A 5 0.77 -29.00 2.78
N ALA A 6 1.67 -28.87 1.79
CA ALA A 6 2.92 -28.16 1.98
C ALA A 6 2.60 -26.73 2.46
N THR A 7 3.07 -26.38 3.65
CA THR A 7 3.00 -25.01 4.16
C THR A 7 3.85 -24.13 3.25
N ASN A 8 3.22 -23.27 2.46
CA ASN A 8 3.91 -22.27 1.65
C ASN A 8 4.89 -21.48 2.54
N SER A 9 6.09 -21.24 2.03
CA SER A 9 7.10 -20.41 2.69
C SER A 9 6.57 -19.00 2.98
N LEU A 10 7.16 -18.31 3.95
CA LEU A 10 6.79 -16.92 4.26
C LEU A 10 6.90 -16.02 3.02
N LYS A 11 7.95 -16.22 2.20
CA LYS A 11 8.16 -15.49 0.95
C LYS A 11 7.04 -15.72 -0.06
N GLU A 12 6.63 -16.97 -0.29
CA GLU A 12 5.52 -17.29 -1.21
C GLU A 12 4.18 -16.73 -0.72
N ARG A 13 3.92 -16.80 0.59
CA ARG A 13 2.73 -16.18 1.19
C ARG A 13 2.75 -14.66 1.05
N PHE A 14 3.90 -14.03 1.26
CA PHE A 14 4.05 -12.59 1.08
C PHE A 14 3.78 -12.18 -0.37
N ILE A 15 4.45 -12.81 -1.34
CA ILE A 15 4.28 -12.53 -2.77
C ILE A 15 2.82 -12.74 -3.21
N SER A 16 2.21 -13.87 -2.85
CA SER A 16 0.82 -14.16 -3.21
C SER A 16 -0.17 -13.17 -2.59
N THR A 17 0.08 -12.69 -1.37
CA THR A 17 -0.73 -11.64 -0.71
C THR A 17 -0.60 -10.31 -1.45
N ARG A 18 0.63 -9.91 -1.83
CA ARG A 18 0.87 -8.67 -2.57
C ARG A 18 0.21 -8.72 -3.95
N GLN A 19 0.29 -9.85 -4.65
CA GLN A 19 -0.37 -10.07 -5.94
C GLN A 19 -1.90 -10.09 -5.84
N LYS A 20 -2.46 -10.68 -4.77
CA LYS A 20 -3.92 -10.72 -4.58
C LYS A 20 -4.52 -9.32 -4.52
N THR A 21 -3.83 -8.36 -3.91
CA THR A 21 -4.29 -6.96 -3.86
C THR A 21 -4.34 -6.34 -5.27
N LEU A 22 -3.32 -6.61 -6.11
CA LEU A 22 -3.30 -6.15 -7.50
C LEU A 22 -4.41 -6.79 -8.34
N GLN A 23 -4.68 -8.08 -8.14
CA GLN A 23 -5.79 -8.77 -8.83
C GLN A 23 -7.15 -8.18 -8.48
N LEU A 24 -7.37 -7.78 -7.21
CA LEU A 24 -8.60 -7.11 -6.79
C LEU A 24 -8.74 -5.70 -7.39
N ALA A 25 -7.63 -5.00 -7.59
CA ALA A 25 -7.61 -3.66 -8.17
C ALA A 25 -7.63 -3.65 -9.72
N ALA A 26 -7.20 -4.74 -10.36
CA ALA A 26 -7.05 -4.85 -11.82
C ALA A 26 -8.29 -4.44 -12.66
N PRO A 27 -9.55 -4.74 -12.27
CA PRO A 27 -10.70 -4.33 -13.06
C PRO A 27 -11.10 -2.85 -12.87
N LEU A 28 -10.49 -2.13 -11.92
CA LEU A 28 -10.87 -0.75 -11.58
C LEU A 28 -10.04 0.25 -12.37
N SER A 29 -10.68 1.32 -12.85
CA SER A 29 -9.98 2.48 -13.39
C SER A 29 -9.37 3.34 -12.28
N GLU A 30 -8.48 4.27 -12.66
CA GLU A 30 -7.97 5.27 -11.73
C GLU A 30 -9.09 6.12 -11.12
N ALA A 31 -10.12 6.46 -11.91
CA ALA A 31 -11.28 7.21 -11.42
C ALA A 31 -12.06 6.42 -10.37
N ASP A 32 -12.31 5.12 -10.59
CA ASP A 32 -12.99 4.25 -9.62
C ASP A 32 -12.19 4.18 -8.30
N MET A 33 -10.86 4.13 -8.41
CA MET A 33 -9.95 4.04 -7.26
C MET A 33 -9.69 5.36 -6.55
N GLN A 34 -10.22 6.48 -7.03
CA GLN A 34 -10.09 7.82 -6.43
C GLN A 34 -11.24 8.16 -5.48
N ILE A 35 -12.42 7.57 -5.70
CA ILE A 35 -13.64 7.92 -4.97
C ILE A 35 -13.54 7.48 -3.51
N GLN A 36 -13.98 8.37 -2.61
CA GLN A 36 -14.28 8.05 -1.22
C GLN A 36 -15.79 8.24 -1.02
N ALA A 37 -16.54 7.13 -1.04
CA ALA A 37 -18.00 7.18 -0.97
C ALA A 37 -18.52 7.59 0.42
N GLU A 38 -17.75 7.32 1.47
CA GLU A 38 -18.09 7.59 2.87
C GLU A 38 -16.84 8.00 3.65
N ASP A 39 -17.02 8.79 4.71
CA ASP A 39 -15.92 9.32 5.53
C ASP A 39 -15.04 8.23 6.15
N PHE A 40 -15.62 7.08 6.48
CA PHE A 40 -14.88 5.94 7.03
C PHE A 40 -14.20 5.08 5.95
N ALA A 41 -14.66 5.16 4.70
CA ALA A 41 -14.06 4.44 3.59
C ALA A 41 -12.74 5.09 3.16
N SER A 42 -11.94 4.41 2.35
CA SER A 42 -10.76 5.01 1.73
C SER A 42 -10.67 4.62 0.26
N PRO A 43 -10.12 5.50 -0.60
CA PRO A 43 -9.99 5.21 -2.02
C PRO A 43 -9.15 3.96 -2.28
N GLY A 44 -9.47 3.21 -3.34
CA GLY A 44 -8.71 2.01 -3.73
C GLY A 44 -7.22 2.29 -3.93
N LYS A 45 -6.88 3.45 -4.50
CA LYS A 45 -5.49 3.88 -4.68
C LYS A 45 -4.78 4.10 -3.33
N TRP A 46 -5.50 4.62 -2.34
CA TRP A 46 -4.98 4.84 -1.00
C TRP A 46 -4.63 3.50 -0.33
N HIS A 47 -5.45 2.47 -0.52
CA HIS A 47 -5.15 1.13 0.00
C HIS A 47 -3.90 0.48 -0.63
N LEU A 48 -3.72 0.62 -1.95
CA LEU A 48 -2.53 0.13 -2.65
C LEU A 48 -1.24 0.77 -2.11
N ALA A 49 -1.26 2.08 -1.90
CA ALA A 49 -0.12 2.81 -1.37
C ALA A 49 0.08 2.58 0.13
N HIS A 50 -0.99 2.61 0.94
CA HIS A 50 -0.93 2.40 2.39
C HIS A 50 -0.31 1.05 2.77
N THR A 51 -0.72 -0.03 2.11
CA THR A 51 -0.14 -1.35 2.37
C THR A 51 1.33 -1.43 1.96
N THR A 52 1.79 -0.57 1.05
CA THR A 52 3.20 -0.49 0.62
C THR A 52 4.01 0.34 1.62
N TRP A 53 3.48 1.49 2.02
CA TRP A 53 4.03 2.35 3.07
C TRP A 53 4.26 1.61 4.39
N PHE A 54 3.38 0.67 4.74
CA PHE A 54 3.59 -0.15 5.93
C PHE A 54 4.93 -0.92 5.89
N PHE A 55 5.24 -1.58 4.76
CA PHE A 55 6.50 -2.32 4.62
C PHE A 55 7.71 -1.39 4.55
N GLU A 56 7.57 -0.25 3.88
CA GLU A 56 8.61 0.77 3.86
C GLU A 56 8.94 1.27 5.27
N GLU A 57 7.94 1.79 6.00
CA GLU A 57 8.16 2.49 7.27
C GLU A 57 8.62 1.54 8.38
N PHE A 58 8.03 0.34 8.48
CA PHE A 58 8.23 -0.54 9.64
C PHE A 58 9.24 -1.66 9.41
N ILE A 59 9.54 -2.02 8.16
CA ILE A 59 10.50 -3.08 7.86
C ILE A 59 11.73 -2.49 7.16
N LEU A 60 11.56 -1.98 5.95
CA LEU A 60 12.69 -1.61 5.10
C LEU A 60 13.50 -0.43 5.66
N LYS A 61 12.86 0.56 6.27
CA LYS A 61 13.53 1.69 6.92
C LYS A 61 14.45 1.26 8.06
N THR A 62 14.10 0.20 8.79
CA THR A 62 14.96 -0.37 9.85
C THR A 62 16.20 -1.05 9.29
N LEU A 63 16.17 -1.40 8.00
CA LEU A 63 17.27 -2.00 7.24
C LEU A 63 18.05 -0.96 6.41
N GLY A 64 17.76 0.34 6.59
CA GLY A 64 18.46 1.43 5.89
C GLY A 64 17.96 1.72 4.48
N PHE A 65 16.83 1.13 4.06
CA PHE A 65 16.19 1.46 2.78
C PHE A 65 15.22 2.64 2.94
N GLN A 66 15.18 3.50 1.93
CA GLN A 66 14.20 4.58 1.80
C GLN A 66 13.79 4.68 0.33
N SER A 67 12.49 4.68 0.03
CA SER A 67 12.01 4.79 -1.34
C SER A 67 12.25 6.19 -1.90
N THR A 68 12.43 6.25 -3.22
CA THR A 68 12.44 7.52 -3.96
C THR A 68 11.14 8.34 -3.83
N PHE A 69 10.04 7.74 -3.36
CA PHE A 69 8.73 8.38 -3.16
C PHE A 69 8.44 8.84 -1.72
N ALA A 70 9.36 8.60 -0.77
CA ALA A 70 9.08 8.55 0.67
C ALA A 70 8.43 9.81 1.29
N GLU A 71 8.87 11.03 0.94
CA GLU A 71 8.52 12.22 1.73
C GLU A 71 7.03 12.61 1.69
N PRO A 72 6.39 12.81 0.53
CA PRO A 72 4.95 13.03 0.52
C PRO A 72 4.18 11.77 0.98
N TYR A 73 4.72 10.58 0.71
CA TYR A 73 3.98 9.32 0.91
C TYR A 73 3.85 8.95 2.38
N ARG A 74 4.86 9.27 3.19
CA ARG A 74 4.84 9.07 4.64
C ARG A 74 3.68 9.82 5.31
N PHE A 75 3.39 11.05 4.89
CA PHE A 75 2.23 11.81 5.37
C PHE A 75 0.91 11.29 4.77
N LEU A 76 0.88 11.04 3.45
CA LEU A 76 -0.35 10.68 2.74
C LEU A 76 -0.90 9.31 3.14
N PHE A 77 -0.01 8.36 3.46
CA PHE A 77 -0.36 6.95 3.62
C PHE A 77 -0.20 6.41 5.04
N ASN A 78 0.23 7.24 6.00
CA ASN A 78 0.08 6.93 7.43
C ASN A 78 -1.41 6.83 7.79
N SER A 79 -1.84 5.69 8.33
CA SER A 79 -3.24 5.44 8.69
C SER A 79 -3.65 6.16 9.98
N TYR A 80 -2.90 5.95 11.05
CA TYR A 80 -3.21 6.36 12.43
C TYR A 80 -2.00 6.26 13.37
N TYR A 81 -0.78 6.08 12.86
CA TYR A 81 0.41 5.95 13.68
C TYR A 81 0.92 7.33 14.10
N GLU A 82 0.35 7.87 15.17
CA GLU A 82 0.69 9.21 15.68
C GLU A 82 2.17 9.32 16.10
N THR A 83 2.80 8.22 16.52
CA THR A 83 4.24 8.17 16.83
C THR A 83 5.13 8.27 15.59
N VAL A 84 4.61 7.96 14.40
CA VAL A 84 5.34 8.07 13.14
C VAL A 84 5.35 9.52 12.65
N GLY A 85 4.24 10.23 12.81
CA GLY A 85 4.11 11.65 12.50
C GLY A 85 2.70 12.05 12.05
N GLN A 86 2.58 13.28 11.55
CA GLN A 86 1.34 13.80 10.99
C GLN A 86 0.85 12.96 9.81
N ARG A 87 -0.47 13.02 9.55
CA ARG A 87 -1.12 12.22 8.52
C ARG A 87 -2.22 12.98 7.79
N GLN A 88 -2.52 12.55 6.57
CA GLN A 88 -3.73 12.99 5.87
C GLN A 88 -4.99 12.61 6.68
N PRO A 89 -5.93 13.55 6.91
CA PRO A 89 -7.21 13.24 7.53
C PRO A 89 -7.98 12.18 6.74
N GLN A 90 -8.51 11.16 7.43
CA GLN A 90 -9.22 10.04 6.79
C GLN A 90 -10.38 10.49 5.91
N LYS A 91 -11.22 11.41 6.40
CA LYS A 91 -12.35 12.01 5.68
C LYS A 91 -11.96 12.81 4.42
N SER A 92 -10.66 13.04 4.22
CA SER A 92 -10.14 13.86 3.12
C SER A 92 -9.21 13.05 2.20
N ARG A 93 -9.24 11.72 2.27
CA ARG A 93 -8.41 10.87 1.40
C ARG A 93 -8.87 10.91 -0.06
N GLY A 94 -10.17 11.02 -0.30
CA GLY A 94 -10.76 11.17 -1.64
C GLY A 94 -10.39 12.48 -2.34
N LEU A 95 -9.90 13.49 -1.60
CA LEU A 95 -9.45 14.77 -2.15
C LEU A 95 -8.00 14.73 -2.67
N ILE A 96 -7.26 13.65 -2.38
CA ILE A 96 -5.89 13.49 -2.82
C ILE A 96 -5.90 13.12 -4.31
N SER A 97 -5.73 14.05 -5.24
CA SER A 97 -5.66 13.73 -6.68
C SER A 97 -4.29 13.18 -7.11
N ARG A 98 -3.22 13.50 -6.37
CA ARG A 98 -1.85 12.98 -6.57
C ARG A 98 -1.32 12.31 -5.31
N PRO A 99 -0.61 11.18 -5.40
CA PRO A 99 -0.09 10.56 -6.62
C PRO A 99 -1.16 9.89 -7.51
N SER A 100 -0.82 9.76 -8.79
CA SER A 100 -1.57 8.99 -9.79
C SER A 100 -1.50 7.50 -9.48
N LEU A 101 -2.40 6.72 -10.08
CA LEU A 101 -2.37 5.25 -9.97
C LEU A 101 -1.01 4.70 -10.42
N LYS A 102 -0.45 5.22 -11.52
CA LYS A 102 0.85 4.78 -12.03
C LYS A 102 1.96 5.00 -11.00
N GLU A 103 2.04 6.20 -10.42
CA GLU A 103 3.05 6.52 -9.39
C GLU A 103 2.91 5.60 -8.16
N ILE A 104 1.67 5.27 -7.76
CA ILE A 104 1.42 4.31 -6.68
C ILE A 104 1.89 2.90 -7.04
N LEU A 105 1.69 2.45 -8.28
CA LEU A 105 2.15 1.14 -8.74
C LEU A 105 3.68 1.09 -8.87
N ASP A 106 4.31 2.17 -9.34
CA ASP A 106 5.78 2.29 -9.40
C ASP A 106 6.39 2.23 -7.99
N TYR A 107 5.81 2.97 -7.03
CA TYR A 107 6.19 2.90 -5.62
C TYR A 107 6.03 1.49 -5.04
N ARG A 108 4.92 0.84 -5.35
CA ARG A 108 4.65 -0.54 -4.95
C ARG A 108 5.73 -1.49 -5.46
N GLN A 109 6.11 -1.35 -6.73
CA GLN A 109 7.15 -2.17 -7.35
C GLN A 109 8.53 -1.93 -6.73
N GLU A 110 8.88 -0.68 -6.42
CA GLU A 110 10.16 -0.34 -5.77
C GLU A 110 10.28 -1.02 -4.40
N VAL A 111 9.24 -0.88 -3.56
CA VAL A 111 9.19 -1.50 -2.24
C VAL A 111 9.13 -3.02 -2.32
N ASP A 112 8.39 -3.60 -3.27
CA ASP A 112 8.34 -5.05 -3.46
C ASP A 112 9.69 -5.63 -3.91
N ASN A 113 10.50 -4.88 -4.66
CA ASN A 113 11.85 -5.30 -5.06
C ASN A 113 12.87 -5.27 -3.91
N ALA A 114 12.59 -4.49 -2.86
CA ALA A 114 13.45 -4.35 -1.69
C ALA A 114 13.13 -5.35 -0.56
N LEU A 115 12.01 -6.09 -0.67
CA LEU A 115 11.53 -7.10 0.28
C LEU A 115 11.94 -8.54 -0.11
#